data_AF-A0A9P2I9C0-F1
#
_entry.id   AF-A0A9P2I9C0-F1
#
_cell.length_a   1.000
_cell.length_b   1.000
_cell.length_c   1.000
_cell.angle_alpha   90.00
_cell.angle_beta   90.00
_cell.angle_gamma   90.00
#
_symmetry.space_group_name_H-M   'P 1'
#
loop_
_entity.id
_entity.type
_entity.pdbx_description
1 polymer ?
#
loop_
_entity_poly.entity_id
_entity_poly.type
_entity_poly.pdbx_seq_one_letter_code
_entity_poly.pdbx_strand_id
1 'polypeptide(L)'
;MGLCSRYKSLTCNSCSMHCQIMPEESPRLQYCANSCFCMWPEESSYFNRGVVEGILTKNHNARLSGYIFVDFSVSFLRLFLEKDWIDYLASTDMGIVLVSDRNMQSLANYWRKHNSAISAVIYNDDGLDVANEKIRQLFIGRYLSFTRGNTLTQMEFTIMGYMVSGYNPYQIAEVLDMDIRSIYAYKQRIEKRMGGKINELFIRSHSVQH
;
A
#
# COMPACT_ATOMS: atom_id res chain seq x y z
N MET A 1 -11.02 21.08 3.84
CA MET A 1 -11.48 20.81 2.45
C MET A 1 -10.33 20.56 1.46
N GLY A 2 -9.10 20.18 1.88
CA GLY A 2 -7.95 20.02 0.97
C GLY A 2 -7.29 18.63 0.92
N LEU A 3 -7.66 17.70 1.82
CA LEU A 3 -7.13 16.33 1.81
C LEU A 3 -7.83 15.43 0.76
N CYS A 4 -9.00 15.84 0.30
CA CYS A 4 -9.91 15.02 -0.51
C CYS A 4 -9.58 14.99 -2.01
N SER A 5 -8.92 16.02 -2.56
CA SER A 5 -8.52 16.00 -3.99
C SER A 5 -7.27 15.15 -4.22
N ARG A 6 -6.42 15.01 -3.20
CA ARG A 6 -5.16 14.27 -3.27
C ARG A 6 -5.33 12.76 -3.12
N TYR A 7 -6.23 12.33 -2.21
CA TYR A 7 -6.51 10.92 -1.96
C TYR A 7 -7.83 10.53 -2.63
N LYS A 8 -7.77 9.53 -3.51
CA LYS A 8 -8.92 9.07 -4.30
C LYS A 8 -10.03 8.53 -3.40
N SER A 9 -11.25 8.54 -3.93
CA SER A 9 -12.43 7.95 -3.31
C SER A 9 -12.18 6.51 -2.90
N LEU A 10 -12.83 6.11 -1.80
CA LEU A 10 -12.88 4.71 -1.39
C LEU A 10 -14.33 4.25 -1.51
N THR A 11 -14.59 3.30 -2.40
CA THR A 11 -15.92 2.75 -2.68
C THR A 11 -15.96 1.26 -2.32
N CYS A 12 -17.10 0.83 -1.78
CA CYS A 12 -17.33 -0.56 -1.44
C CYS A 12 -17.57 -1.40 -2.69
N ASN A 13 -16.82 -2.49 -2.86
CA ASN A 13 -17.00 -3.46 -3.95
C ASN A 13 -17.76 -4.72 -3.51
N SER A 14 -18.25 -4.77 -2.26
CA SER A 14 -19.03 -5.91 -1.74
C SER A 14 -20.51 -5.87 -2.14
N CYS A 15 -21.02 -4.72 -2.56
CA CYS A 15 -22.44 -4.54 -2.89
C CYS A 15 -22.61 -3.89 -4.27
N SER A 16 -23.73 -4.18 -4.93
CA SER A 16 -24.07 -3.62 -6.25
C SER A 16 -24.22 -2.10 -6.26
N MET A 17 -24.34 -1.48 -5.07
CA MET A 17 -24.58 -0.05 -4.90
C MET A 17 -23.30 0.78 -4.84
N HIS A 18 -22.12 0.13 -4.81
CA HIS A 18 -20.80 0.78 -4.72
C HIS A 18 -20.74 1.92 -3.69
N CYS A 19 -21.18 1.66 -2.46
CA CYS A 19 -21.30 2.68 -1.42
C CYS A 19 -19.96 3.41 -1.19
N GLN A 20 -19.98 4.73 -1.24
CA GLN A 20 -18.81 5.55 -0.93
C GLN A 20 -18.54 5.55 0.57
N ILE A 21 -17.32 5.19 0.95
CA ILE A 21 -16.83 5.15 2.34
C ILE A 21 -16.06 6.43 2.66
N MET A 22 -15.22 6.90 1.73
CA MET A 22 -14.45 8.14 1.89
C MET A 22 -14.52 8.98 0.62
N PRO A 23 -14.47 10.32 0.72
CA PRO A 23 -14.33 11.17 1.93
C PRO A 23 -15.57 11.28 2.84
N GLU A 24 -16.77 11.12 2.29
CA GLU A 24 -18.02 11.24 3.03
C GLU A 24 -18.73 9.89 3.01
N GLU A 25 -18.98 9.34 4.19
CA GLU A 25 -19.69 8.08 4.32
C GLU A 25 -21.10 8.21 3.77
N SER A 26 -21.42 7.38 2.78
CA SER A 26 -22.78 7.28 2.29
C SER A 26 -23.71 6.82 3.42
N PRO A 27 -24.87 7.47 3.64
CA PRO A 27 -25.88 6.98 4.60
C PRO A 27 -26.29 5.52 4.38
N ARG A 28 -26.07 5.01 3.17
CA ARG A 28 -26.34 3.63 2.77
C ARG A 28 -25.44 2.61 3.47
N LEU A 29 -24.26 2.99 3.94
CA LEU A 29 -23.37 2.11 4.72
C LEU A 29 -24.03 1.63 6.01
N GLN A 30 -24.86 2.46 6.65
CA GLN A 30 -25.58 2.11 7.88
C GLN A 30 -26.57 0.94 7.68
N TYR A 31 -26.97 0.70 6.44
CA TYR A 31 -27.89 -0.37 6.05
C TYR A 31 -27.18 -1.57 5.40
N CYS A 32 -25.85 -1.51 5.27
CA CYS A 32 -25.06 -2.59 4.69
C CYS A 32 -24.75 -3.64 5.76
N ALA A 33 -25.36 -4.82 5.65
CA ALA A 33 -25.09 -5.95 6.55
C ALA A 33 -23.81 -6.73 6.17
N ASN A 34 -23.20 -6.42 5.02
CA ASN A 34 -22.04 -7.14 4.50
C ASN A 34 -20.73 -6.48 4.94
N SER A 35 -19.70 -7.29 5.19
CA SER A 35 -18.34 -6.77 5.35
C SER A 35 -17.89 -6.06 4.07
N CYS A 36 -17.43 -4.82 4.22
CA CYS A 36 -17.03 -3.99 3.08
C CYS A 36 -15.64 -4.39 2.58
N PHE A 37 -15.49 -4.59 1.26
CA PHE A 37 -14.19 -4.79 0.61
C PHE A 37 -13.96 -3.64 -0.34
N CYS A 38 -12.80 -3.00 -0.24
CA CYS A 38 -12.51 -1.80 -1.03
C CYS A 38 -11.16 -1.92 -1.69
N MET A 39 -11.06 -1.45 -2.92
CA MET A 39 -9.83 -1.50 -3.71
C MET A 39 -9.30 -0.08 -3.80
N TRP A 40 -8.00 0.09 -3.58
CA TRP A 40 -7.39 1.41 -3.60
C TRP A 40 -5.96 1.35 -4.17
N PRO A 41 -5.54 2.29 -5.01
CA PRO A 41 -6.35 3.35 -5.63
C PRO A 41 -7.32 2.79 -6.70
N GLU A 42 -8.48 3.43 -6.91
CA GLU A 42 -9.62 2.92 -7.70
C GLU A 42 -9.36 2.76 -9.22
N GLU A 43 -8.21 3.22 -9.74
CA GLU A 43 -7.93 3.30 -11.18
C GLU A 43 -7.61 1.96 -11.86
N SER A 44 -7.31 0.91 -11.09
CA SER A 44 -6.79 -0.34 -11.64
C SER A 44 -7.89 -1.37 -11.83
N SER A 45 -8.52 -1.38 -13.01
CA SER A 45 -9.63 -2.30 -13.36
C SER A 45 -9.19 -3.77 -13.33
N TYR A 46 -7.97 -4.07 -13.79
CA TYR A 46 -7.39 -5.41 -13.74
C TYR A 46 -7.07 -5.85 -12.32
N PHE A 47 -6.58 -4.94 -11.48
CA PHE A 47 -6.34 -5.22 -10.07
C PHE A 47 -7.65 -5.58 -9.36
N ASN A 48 -8.69 -4.76 -9.55
CA ASN A 48 -10.00 -5.00 -8.96
C ASN A 48 -10.54 -6.37 -9.37
N ARG A 49 -10.53 -6.66 -10.68
CA ARG A 49 -10.95 -7.96 -11.21
C ARG A 49 -10.13 -9.12 -10.62
N GLY A 50 -8.81 -8.99 -10.54
CA GLY A 50 -7.93 -10.01 -9.98
C GLY A 50 -8.19 -10.30 -8.51
N VAL A 51 -8.44 -9.27 -7.70
CA VAL A 51 -8.77 -9.44 -6.27
C VAL A 51 -10.18 -10.02 -6.10
N VAL A 52 -11.17 -9.51 -6.83
CA VAL A 52 -12.55 -10.01 -6.73
C VAL A 52 -12.64 -11.46 -7.19
N GLU A 53 -12.22 -11.76 -8.43
CA GLU A 53 -12.34 -13.10 -9.01
C GLU A 53 -11.34 -14.11 -8.41
N GLY A 54 -10.14 -13.65 -8.03
CA GLY A 54 -9.08 -14.54 -7.55
C GLY A 54 -9.09 -14.80 -6.04
N ILE A 55 -9.58 -13.84 -5.24
CA ILE A 55 -9.50 -13.87 -3.77
C ILE A 55 -10.90 -13.84 -3.15
N LEU A 56 -11.72 -12.82 -3.42
CA LEU A 56 -12.96 -12.60 -2.67
C LEU A 56 -14.03 -13.65 -2.96
N THR A 57 -14.19 -14.09 -4.22
CA THR A 57 -15.16 -15.14 -4.57
C THR A 57 -14.85 -16.49 -3.94
N LYS A 58 -13.60 -16.73 -3.56
CA LYS A 58 -13.12 -18.00 -2.99
C LYS A 58 -13.04 -18.01 -1.46
N ASN A 59 -13.21 -16.86 -0.80
CA ASN A 59 -13.06 -16.73 0.63
C ASN A 59 -14.26 -16.03 1.28
N HIS A 60 -14.76 -16.60 2.37
CA HIS A 60 -15.80 -15.97 3.17
C HIS A 60 -15.18 -15.25 4.37
N ASN A 61 -15.48 -13.96 4.53
CA ASN A 61 -15.05 -13.20 5.69
C ASN A 61 -15.99 -13.46 6.87
N ALA A 62 -15.44 -14.04 7.92
CA ALA A 62 -16.17 -14.31 9.16
C ALA A 62 -16.15 -13.11 10.13
N ARG A 63 -15.42 -12.04 9.80
CA ARG A 63 -15.35 -10.82 10.61
C ARG A 63 -16.39 -9.79 10.15
N LEU A 64 -16.86 -9.01 11.12
CA LEU A 64 -17.72 -7.85 10.87
C LEU A 64 -16.95 -6.70 10.20
N SER A 65 -15.65 -6.56 10.50
CA SER A 65 -14.77 -5.58 9.89
C SER A 65 -14.42 -5.96 8.45
N GLY A 66 -14.50 -4.98 7.56
CA GLY A 66 -14.09 -5.11 6.17
C GLY A 66 -12.58 -5.02 5.95
N TYR A 67 -12.15 -5.16 4.70
CA TYR A 67 -10.74 -5.06 4.30
C TYR A 67 -10.53 -4.15 3.08
N ILE A 68 -9.45 -3.38 3.10
CA ILE A 68 -9.00 -2.54 1.99
C ILE A 68 -7.83 -3.24 1.31
N PHE A 69 -7.96 -3.63 0.05
CA PHE A 69 -6.86 -4.15 -0.75
C PHE A 69 -6.20 -3.00 -1.49
N VAL A 70 -4.92 -2.79 -1.21
CA VAL A 70 -4.12 -1.71 -1.76
C VAL A 70 -3.27 -2.25 -2.91
N ASP A 71 -3.44 -1.68 -4.10
CA ASP A 71 -2.55 -1.85 -5.25
C ASP A 71 -1.21 -1.19 -4.92
N PHE A 72 -0.29 -1.99 -4.38
CA PHE A 72 1.02 -1.53 -3.90
C PHE A 72 2.07 -1.70 -5.00
N SER A 73 1.82 -1.03 -6.13
CA SER A 73 2.65 -1.06 -7.34
C SER A 73 3.57 0.16 -7.46
N VAL A 74 4.60 0.04 -8.31
CA VAL A 74 5.55 1.15 -8.59
C VAL A 74 4.83 2.37 -9.19
N SER A 75 3.71 2.15 -9.87
CA SER A 75 2.86 3.20 -10.44
C SER A 75 2.47 4.25 -9.39
N PHE A 76 2.29 3.86 -8.13
CA PHE A 76 1.90 4.76 -7.04
C PHE A 76 3.05 5.02 -6.05
N LEU A 77 4.31 4.81 -6.43
CA LEU A 77 5.46 4.93 -5.52
C LEU A 77 5.49 6.25 -4.72
N ARG A 78 5.21 7.38 -5.38
CA ARG A 78 5.24 8.71 -4.73
C ARG A 78 4.24 8.81 -3.59
N LEU A 79 3.05 8.25 -3.80
CA LEU A 79 1.97 8.20 -2.83
C LEU A 79 2.38 7.44 -1.56
N PHE A 80 3.12 6.33 -1.74
CA PHE A 80 3.54 5.45 -0.65
C PHE A 80 4.78 5.92 0.12
N LEU A 81 5.40 7.03 -0.27
CA LEU A 81 6.51 7.64 0.48
C LEU A 81 6.01 8.74 1.45
N GLU A 82 4.73 9.08 1.38
CA GLU A 82 4.06 9.96 2.33
C GLU A 82 3.39 9.15 3.44
N LYS A 83 3.10 9.77 4.59
CA LYS A 83 2.40 9.10 5.72
C LYS A 83 0.88 9.24 5.62
N ASP A 84 0.42 10.33 5.04
CA ASP A 84 -0.98 10.71 4.97
C ASP A 84 -1.90 9.62 4.36
N TRP A 85 -1.41 8.84 3.39
CA TRP A 85 -2.23 7.77 2.76
C TRP A 85 -2.61 6.69 3.75
N ILE A 86 -1.71 6.29 4.65
CA ILE A 86 -1.98 5.21 5.58
C ILE A 86 -2.87 5.69 6.71
N ASP A 87 -2.70 6.92 7.15
CA ASP A 87 -3.56 7.55 8.15
C ASP A 87 -5.00 7.71 7.60
N TYR A 88 -5.13 8.09 6.33
CA TYR A 88 -6.42 8.17 5.63
C TYR A 88 -7.13 6.82 5.50
N LEU A 89 -6.42 5.74 5.17
CA LEU A 89 -7.05 4.41 5.09
C LEU A 89 -7.31 3.81 6.47
N ALA A 90 -6.46 4.07 7.46
CA ALA A 90 -6.62 3.56 8.81
C ALA A 90 -7.82 4.20 9.54
N SER A 91 -8.24 5.41 9.15
CA SER A 91 -9.39 6.07 9.77
C SER A 91 -10.73 5.38 9.51
N THR A 92 -10.79 4.39 8.61
CA THR A 92 -12.02 3.63 8.33
C THR A 92 -12.18 2.39 9.22
N ASP A 93 -11.23 2.14 10.13
CA ASP A 93 -11.17 0.95 11.00
C ASP A 93 -11.17 -0.40 10.25
N MET A 94 -10.93 -0.38 8.94
CA MET A 94 -10.83 -1.58 8.11
C MET A 94 -9.41 -2.15 8.11
N GLY A 95 -9.28 -3.48 7.98
CA GLY A 95 -7.98 -4.11 7.84
C GLY A 95 -7.36 -3.82 6.48
N ILE A 96 -6.09 -3.43 6.42
CA ILE A 96 -5.43 -3.11 5.15
C ILE A 96 -4.60 -4.29 4.65
N VAL A 97 -4.77 -4.70 3.39
CA VAL A 97 -3.99 -5.75 2.73
C VAL A 97 -3.21 -5.13 1.58
N LEU A 98 -1.88 -5.16 1.64
CA LEU A 98 -1.05 -4.69 0.54
C LEU A 98 -0.85 -5.80 -0.49
N VAL A 99 -1.09 -5.51 -1.76
CA VAL A 99 -0.75 -6.41 -2.87
C VAL A 99 0.43 -5.80 -3.61
N SER A 100 1.62 -6.33 -3.36
CA SER A 100 2.88 -5.71 -3.73
C SER A 100 3.49 -6.30 -5.00
N ASP A 101 3.86 -5.41 -5.91
CA ASP A 101 4.76 -5.73 -7.01
C ASP A 101 6.15 -6.12 -6.52
N ARG A 102 6.93 -6.77 -7.41
CA ARG A 102 8.30 -7.23 -7.14
C ARG A 102 9.21 -6.12 -6.60
N ASN A 103 9.16 -4.92 -7.19
CA ASN A 103 10.03 -3.81 -6.80
C ASN A 103 9.61 -3.18 -5.46
N MET A 104 8.33 -3.31 -5.07
CA MET A 104 7.74 -2.62 -3.93
C MET A 104 7.76 -3.45 -2.64
N GLN A 105 8.16 -4.72 -2.71
CA GLN A 105 8.09 -5.65 -1.57
C GLN A 105 8.81 -5.11 -0.33
N SER A 106 10.00 -4.52 -0.50
CA SER A 106 10.77 -3.99 0.63
C SER A 106 10.14 -2.77 1.29
N LEU A 107 9.41 -1.96 0.52
CA LEU A 107 8.64 -0.82 1.03
C LEU A 107 7.33 -1.29 1.70
N ALA A 108 6.64 -2.28 1.11
CA ALA A 108 5.45 -2.89 1.71
C ALA A 108 5.76 -3.50 3.09
N ASN A 109 6.90 -4.20 3.19
CA ASN A 109 7.38 -4.75 4.47
C ASN A 109 7.69 -3.64 5.49
N TYR A 110 8.25 -2.52 5.04
CA TYR A 110 8.52 -1.39 5.92
C TYR A 110 7.22 -0.85 6.51
N TRP A 111 6.20 -0.65 5.69
CA TRP A 111 4.90 -0.19 6.16
C TRP A 111 4.22 -1.20 7.10
N ARG A 112 4.20 -2.48 6.73
CA ARG A 112 3.66 -3.55 7.60
C ARG A 112 4.34 -3.60 8.97
N LYS A 113 5.65 -3.32 9.04
CA LYS A 113 6.39 -3.29 10.30
C LYS A 113 6.05 -2.07 11.17
N HIS A 114 5.77 -0.92 10.56
CA HIS A 114 5.60 0.35 11.28
C HIS A 114 4.14 0.78 11.43
N ASN A 115 3.18 0.08 10.82
CA ASN A 115 1.75 0.38 10.94
C ASN A 115 0.92 -0.89 11.14
N SER A 116 0.22 -0.95 12.28
CA SER A 116 -0.60 -2.10 12.69
C SER A 116 -1.91 -2.23 11.93
N ALA A 117 -2.39 -1.20 11.24
CA ALA A 117 -3.61 -1.24 10.43
C ALA A 117 -3.43 -2.14 9.19
N ILE A 118 -2.20 -2.19 8.65
CA ILE A 118 -1.85 -3.16 7.62
C ILE A 118 -1.88 -4.52 8.27
N SER A 119 -2.77 -5.39 7.80
CA SER A 119 -3.06 -6.73 8.29
C SER A 119 -2.26 -7.83 7.58
N ALA A 120 -1.88 -7.64 6.31
CA ALA A 120 -1.04 -8.57 5.56
C ALA A 120 -0.42 -7.95 4.29
N VAL A 121 0.54 -8.67 3.72
CA VAL A 121 1.14 -8.40 2.41
C VAL A 121 1.04 -9.66 1.53
N ILE A 122 0.48 -9.51 0.35
CA ILE A 122 0.53 -10.46 -0.76
C ILE A 122 1.68 -10.03 -1.67
N TYR A 123 2.62 -10.95 -1.91
CA TYR A 123 3.78 -10.69 -2.76
C TYR A 123 3.51 -11.15 -4.19
N ASN A 124 4.11 -10.46 -5.17
CA ASN A 124 4.01 -10.83 -6.59
C ASN A 124 4.38 -12.30 -6.92
N ASP A 125 5.28 -12.90 -6.15
CA ASP A 125 5.71 -14.30 -6.30
C ASP A 125 4.88 -15.29 -5.48
N ASP A 126 3.88 -14.82 -4.72
CA ASP A 126 2.91 -15.71 -4.09
C ASP A 126 1.99 -16.29 -5.15
N GLY A 127 2.02 -17.62 -5.32
CA GLY A 127 1.01 -18.32 -6.09
C GLY A 127 -0.39 -18.09 -5.52
N LEU A 128 -1.41 -18.23 -6.36
CA LEU A 128 -2.80 -17.94 -5.98
C LEU A 128 -3.27 -18.72 -4.75
N ASP A 129 -2.82 -19.97 -4.57
CA ASP A 129 -3.16 -20.80 -3.41
C ASP A 129 -2.56 -20.24 -2.11
N VAL A 130 -1.33 -19.73 -2.16
CA VAL A 130 -0.65 -19.10 -1.01
C VAL A 130 -1.33 -17.79 -0.63
N ALA A 131 -1.69 -16.98 -1.63
CA ALA A 131 -2.43 -15.75 -1.43
C ALA A 131 -3.81 -16.02 -0.80
N ASN A 132 -4.55 -17.00 -1.33
CA ASN A 132 -5.84 -17.42 -0.79
C ASN A 132 -5.73 -17.93 0.65
N GLU A 133 -4.71 -18.75 0.96
CA GLU A 133 -4.50 -19.23 2.33
C GLU A 133 -4.20 -18.07 3.30
N LYS A 134 -3.37 -17.09 2.90
CA LYS A 134 -3.16 -15.87 3.71
C LYS A 134 -4.48 -15.15 3.98
N ILE A 135 -5.29 -14.92 2.95
CA ILE A 135 -6.55 -14.20 3.11
C ILE A 135 -7.54 -14.98 3.97
N ARG A 136 -7.66 -16.30 3.76
CA ARG A 136 -8.49 -17.18 4.59
C ARG A 136 -8.13 -17.08 6.07
N GLN A 137 -6.83 -17.09 6.39
CA GLN A 137 -6.35 -16.94 7.77
C GLN A 137 -6.69 -15.57 8.35
N LEU A 138 -6.58 -14.49 7.57
CA LEU A 138 -6.99 -13.14 8.00
C LEU A 138 -8.50 -13.06 8.25
N PHE A 139 -9.30 -13.64 7.37
CA PHE A 139 -10.77 -13.60 7.42
C PHE A 139 -11.38 -14.38 8.59
N ILE A 140 -10.62 -15.32 9.18
CA ILE A 140 -10.98 -15.97 10.45
C ILE A 140 -10.33 -15.28 11.67
N GLY A 141 -9.64 -14.16 11.46
CA GLY A 141 -9.06 -13.33 12.52
C GLY A 141 -7.66 -13.74 12.99
N ARG A 142 -6.95 -14.62 12.27
CA ARG A 142 -5.57 -14.96 12.65
C ARG A 142 -4.60 -13.84 12.29
N TYR A 143 -3.69 -13.56 13.21
CA TYR A 143 -2.59 -12.65 12.96
C TYR A 143 -1.49 -13.34 12.14
N LEU A 144 -1.18 -12.81 10.96
CA LEU A 144 -0.12 -13.32 10.10
C LEU A 144 1.18 -12.54 10.30
N SER A 145 2.11 -13.05 11.11
CA SER A 145 3.40 -12.38 11.35
C SER A 145 4.39 -12.50 10.18
N PHE A 146 4.08 -13.27 9.14
CA PHE A 146 5.03 -13.61 8.09
C PHE A 146 5.16 -12.50 7.05
N THR A 147 6.22 -11.70 7.14
CA THR A 147 6.75 -10.93 6.02
C THR A 147 7.91 -11.69 5.37
N ARG A 148 7.96 -11.72 4.03
CA ARG A 148 9.06 -12.32 3.26
C ARG A 148 9.92 -11.24 2.63
N GLY A 149 11.20 -11.53 2.45
CA GLY A 149 12.15 -10.65 1.78
C GLY A 149 12.71 -9.53 2.67
N ASN A 150 13.47 -8.64 2.04
CA ASN A 150 14.11 -7.52 2.73
C ASN A 150 13.09 -6.46 3.12
N THR A 151 13.39 -5.68 4.16
CA THR A 151 12.57 -4.56 4.65
C THR A 151 13.40 -3.30 4.59
N LEU A 152 12.90 -2.21 4.00
CA LEU A 152 13.59 -0.92 4.05
C LEU A 152 13.81 -0.48 5.51
N THR A 153 14.94 0.16 5.78
CA THR A 153 15.16 0.82 7.08
C THR A 153 14.49 2.19 7.10
N GLN A 154 14.28 2.76 8.30
CA GLN A 154 13.77 4.13 8.44
C GLN A 154 14.62 5.14 7.65
N MET A 155 15.95 5.01 7.72
CA MET A 155 16.86 5.92 7.02
C MET A 155 16.77 5.77 5.50
N GLU A 156 16.65 4.53 5.01
CA GLU A 156 16.44 4.27 3.58
C GLU A 156 15.11 4.84 3.09
N PHE A 157 14.03 4.69 3.86
CA PHE A 157 12.73 5.30 3.57
C PHE A 157 12.84 6.82 3.49
N THR A 158 13.47 7.46 4.48
CA THR A 158 13.66 8.92 4.51
C THR A 158 14.47 9.43 3.33
N ILE A 159 15.63 8.82 3.04
CA ILE A 159 16.50 9.20 1.91
C ILE A 159 15.76 9.01 0.58
N MET A 160 15.03 7.91 0.43
CA MET A 160 14.22 7.65 -0.77
C MET A 160 13.13 8.72 -0.95
N GLY A 161 12.47 9.13 0.13
CA GLY A 161 11.50 10.23 0.13
C GLY A 161 12.10 11.53 -0.41
N TYR A 162 13.26 11.95 0.11
CA TYR A 162 13.94 13.14 -0.41
C TYR A 162 14.33 13.04 -1.88
N MET A 163 14.86 11.88 -2.32
CA MET A 163 15.23 11.67 -3.72
C MET A 163 14.02 11.77 -4.66
N VAL A 164 12.88 11.19 -4.26
CA VAL A 164 11.63 11.27 -5.03
C VAL A 164 11.05 12.69 -5.04
N SER A 165 11.27 13.47 -3.99
CA SER A 165 10.94 14.90 -3.92
C SER A 165 11.92 15.80 -4.70
N GLY A 166 12.92 15.22 -5.40
CA GLY A 166 13.82 15.94 -6.29
C GLY A 166 15.12 16.45 -5.64
N TYR A 167 15.39 16.10 -4.38
CA TYR A 167 16.64 16.48 -3.72
C TYR A 167 17.82 15.70 -4.29
N ASN A 168 18.92 16.41 -4.56
CA ASN A 168 20.16 15.76 -4.96
C ASN A 168 20.96 15.24 -3.74
N PRO A 169 21.92 14.31 -3.91
CA PRO A 169 22.66 13.73 -2.79
C PRO A 169 23.38 14.73 -1.88
N TYR A 170 23.81 15.88 -2.40
CA TYR A 170 24.46 16.93 -1.59
C TYR A 170 23.45 17.62 -0.67
N GLN A 171 22.27 17.97 -1.20
CA GLN A 171 21.20 18.56 -0.41
C GLN A 171 20.71 17.60 0.68
N ILE A 172 20.62 16.30 0.37
CA ILE A 172 20.23 15.29 1.36
C ILE A 172 21.30 15.15 2.45
N ALA A 173 22.58 15.13 2.07
CA ALA A 173 23.70 15.09 3.01
C ALA A 173 23.66 16.29 3.98
N GLU A 174 23.39 17.49 3.46
CA GLU A 174 23.24 18.71 4.26
C GLU A 174 22.02 18.65 5.20
N VAL A 175 20.85 18.28 4.68
CA VAL A 175 19.60 18.23 5.46
C VAL A 175 19.63 17.16 6.55
N LEU A 176 20.30 16.04 6.30
CA LEU A 176 20.41 14.94 7.26
C LEU A 176 21.66 15.01 8.14
N ASP A 177 22.52 16.01 7.95
CA ASP A 177 23.84 16.13 8.60
C ASP A 177 24.67 14.82 8.48
N MET A 178 24.83 14.36 7.24
CA MET A 178 25.50 13.09 6.92
C MET A 178 26.61 13.27 5.90
N ASP A 179 27.63 12.43 5.96
CA ASP A 179 28.65 12.38 4.91
C ASP A 179 28.03 11.94 3.57
N ILE A 180 28.47 12.59 2.49
CA ILE A 180 27.96 12.32 1.15
C ILE A 180 28.21 10.88 0.70
N ARG A 181 29.31 10.22 1.14
CA ARG A 181 29.57 8.81 0.81
C ARG A 181 28.53 7.92 1.47
N SER A 182 28.06 8.26 2.67
CA SER A 182 26.96 7.55 3.32
C SER A 182 25.68 7.65 2.51
N ILE A 183 25.36 8.83 1.96
CA ILE A 183 24.18 9.00 1.08
C ILE A 183 24.27 8.11 -0.16
N TYR A 184 25.43 8.05 -0.83
CA TYR A 184 25.62 7.14 -1.98
C TYR A 184 25.53 5.66 -1.58
N ALA A 185 26.05 5.28 -0.41
CA ALA A 185 25.92 3.92 0.09
C ALA A 185 24.45 3.55 0.38
N TYR A 186 23.67 4.48 0.97
CA TYR A 186 22.23 4.28 1.16
C TYR A 186 21.50 4.18 -0.17
N LYS A 187 21.81 5.05 -1.13
CA LYS A 187 21.24 5.00 -2.48
C LYS A 187 21.42 3.61 -3.10
N GLN A 188 22.64 3.07 -3.09
CA GLN A 188 22.93 1.75 -3.64
C GLN A 188 22.16 0.64 -2.92
N ARG A 189 22.03 0.73 -1.58
CA ARG A 189 21.22 -0.23 -0.80
C ARG A 189 19.74 -0.17 -1.16
N ILE A 190 19.19 1.04 -1.31
CA ILE A 190 17.80 1.26 -1.73
C ILE A 190 17.58 0.64 -3.12
N GLU A 191 18.44 0.94 -4.10
CA GLU A 191 18.33 0.41 -5.47
C GLU A 191 18.39 -1.13 -5.49
N LYS A 192 19.26 -1.73 -4.66
CA LYS A 192 19.34 -3.19 -4.51
C LYS A 192 18.07 -3.79 -3.91
N ARG A 193 17.48 -3.14 -2.89
CA ARG A 193 16.26 -3.64 -2.21
C ARG A 193 15.01 -3.45 -3.07
N MET A 194 14.91 -2.32 -3.74
CA MET A 194 13.82 -1.99 -4.65
C MET A 194 13.97 -2.70 -6.01
N GLY A 195 15.10 -3.34 -6.30
CA GLY A 195 15.32 -4.12 -7.51
C GLY A 195 15.41 -3.30 -8.80
N GLY A 196 15.85 -2.04 -8.71
CA GLY A 196 15.95 -1.12 -9.84
C GLY A 196 16.55 0.23 -9.44
N LYS A 197 16.99 1.03 -10.42
CA LYS A 197 17.50 2.39 -10.16
C LYS A 197 16.35 3.28 -9.70
N ILE A 198 16.60 4.14 -8.71
CA ILE A 198 15.55 5.02 -8.16
C ILE A 198 14.93 5.90 -9.26
N ASN A 199 15.75 6.44 -10.17
CA ASN A 199 15.27 7.26 -11.28
C ASN A 199 14.36 6.49 -12.25
N GLU A 200 14.66 5.21 -12.52
CA GLU A 200 13.83 4.38 -13.39
C GLU A 200 12.49 4.04 -12.72
N LEU A 201 12.51 3.73 -11.43
CA LEU A 201 11.29 3.51 -10.64
C LEU A 201 10.43 4.78 -10.59
N PHE A 202 11.06 5.94 -10.48
CA PHE A 202 10.37 7.24 -10.49
C PHE A 202 9.71 7.56 -11.83
N ILE A 203 10.38 7.27 -12.96
CA ILE A 203 9.80 7.46 -14.29
C ILE A 203 8.56 6.57 -14.50
N ARG A 204 8.56 5.37 -13.91
CA ARG A 204 7.41 4.45 -13.97
C ARG A 204 6.27 4.83 -13.03
N SER A 205 6.51 5.72 -12.05
CA SER A 205 5.47 6.21 -11.16
C SER A 205 4.61 7.28 -11.84
N HIS A 206 3.29 7.21 -11.66
CA HIS A 206 2.37 8.26 -12.09
C HIS A 206 2.69 9.57 -11.36
N SER A 207 2.56 10.68 -12.08
CA SER A 207 2.53 12.00 -11.45
C SER A 207 1.31 12.08 -10.55
N VAL A 208 1.49 12.46 -9.29
CA VAL A 208 0.37 12.83 -8.42
C VAL A 208 -0.25 14.07 -9.04
N GLN A 209 -1.45 13.95 -9.62
CA GLN A 209 -2.21 15.11 -10.06
C GLN A 209 -2.67 15.84 -8.79
N HIS A 210 -2.22 17.09 -8.64
CA HIS A 210 -2.60 17.98 -7.55
C HIS A 210 -3.95 18.64 -7.82
#